data_AF-A0A2V9BDU5-F1
#
_entry.id   AF-A0A2V9BDU5-F1
#
_cell.length_a   1.000
_cell.length_b   1.000
_cell.length_c   1.000
_cell.angle_alpha   90.00
_cell.angle_beta   90.00
_cell.angle_gamma   90.00
#
_symmetry.space_group_name_H-M   'P 1'
#
loop_
_entity.id
_entity.type
_entity.pdbx_description
1 polymer ?
#
loop_
_entity_poly.entity_id
_entity_poly.type
_entity_poly.pdbx_seq_one_letter_code
_entity_poly.pdbx_strand_id
1 'polypeptide(L)'
;YEPQQVSENPPAVLFAYRILEGATNKEVMNSGRVDAGPYLQKGNPVIPVALKVPVKDLNPGAYKLVLLAGDAAGNMAPQRMLEFGVQ
;
A
#
# COMPACT_ATOMS: atom_id res chain seq x y z
N TYR A 1 7.61 -18.04 12.69
CA TYR A 1 7.81 -16.65 12.24
C TYR A 1 7.53 -15.75 13.43
N GLU A 2 8.55 -15.06 13.94
CA GLU A 2 8.38 -14.03 14.97
C GLU A 2 8.34 -12.65 14.27
N PRO A 3 7.28 -11.85 14.42
CA PRO A 3 7.15 -10.59 13.73
C PRO A 3 8.07 -9.52 14.34
N GLN A 4 9.01 -8.97 13.57
CA GLN A 4 9.94 -7.93 14.04
C GLN A 4 9.23 -6.62 14.47
N GLN A 5 7.98 -6.42 14.05
CA GLN A 5 7.16 -5.26 14.42
C GLN A 5 6.77 -5.19 15.90
N VAL A 6 6.99 -6.24 16.70
CA VAL A 6 6.74 -6.20 18.16
C VAL A 6 7.97 -5.87 18.99
N SER A 7 9.11 -5.54 18.37
CA SER A 7 10.35 -5.18 19.07
C SER A 7 10.26 -3.79 19.73
N GLU A 8 11.19 -3.48 20.63
CA GLU A 8 11.26 -2.16 21.28
C GLU A 8 11.50 -1.02 20.29
N ASN A 9 12.21 -1.30 19.19
CA ASN A 9 12.48 -0.38 18.08
C ASN A 9 12.14 -1.07 16.75
N PRO A 10 10.87 -1.08 16.33
CA PRO A 10 10.47 -1.73 15.08
C PRO A 10 11.07 -1.00 13.87
N PRO A 11 11.44 -1.73 12.80
CA PRO A 11 11.93 -1.09 11.58
C PRO A 11 10.82 -0.21 10.99
N ALA A 12 11.21 0.96 10.47
CA ALA A 12 10.27 1.85 9.81
C ALA A 12 9.66 1.16 8.59
N VAL A 13 8.34 1.25 8.44
CA VAL A 13 7.60 0.67 7.32
C VAL A 13 7.10 1.78 6.41
N LEU A 14 7.34 1.62 5.11
CA LEU A 14 6.79 2.48 4.07
C LEU A 14 5.82 1.66 3.22
N PHE A 15 4.72 2.28 2.80
CA PHE A 15 3.81 1.69 1.83
C PHE A 15 3.48 2.67 0.71
N ALA A 16 3.01 2.15 -0.41
CA ALA A 16 2.52 2.92 -1.54
C ALA A 16 1.45 2.12 -2.29
N TYR A 17 0.53 2.80 -2.96
CA TYR A 17 -0.31 2.17 -3.96
C TYR A 17 -0.08 2.77 -5.33
N ARG A 18 -0.32 1.93 -6.35
CA ARG A 18 -0.37 2.32 -7.74
C ARG A 18 -1.72 1.93 -8.32
N ILE A 19 -2.22 2.74 -9.26
CA ILE A 19 -3.38 2.39 -10.06
C ILE A 19 -2.90 2.16 -11.49
N LEU A 20 -3.25 1.00 -12.04
CA LEU A 20 -2.96 0.61 -13.39
C LEU A 20 -4.27 0.53 -14.18
N GLU A 21 -4.27 1.00 -15.43
CA GLU A 21 -5.37 0.77 -16.35
C GLU A 21 -5.47 -0.74 -16.66
N GLY A 22 -6.70 -1.29 -16.63
CA GLY A 22 -6.92 -2.73 -16.64
C GLY A 22 -6.45 -3.45 -17.92
N ALA A 23 -6.58 -2.80 -19.08
CA ALA A 23 -6.25 -3.41 -20.37
C ALA A 23 -4.75 -3.41 -20.67
N THR A 24 -4.08 -2.29 -20.41
CA THR A 24 -2.67 -2.09 -20.76
C THR A 24 -1.71 -2.29 -19.58
N ASN A 25 -2.22 -2.33 -18.34
CA ASN A 25 -1.45 -2.21 -17.10
C ASN A 25 -0.58 -0.94 -17.04
N LYS A 26 -0.91 0.09 -17.84
CA LYS A 26 -0.25 1.39 -17.77
C LYS A 26 -0.55 2.03 -16.43
N GLU A 27 0.49 2.49 -15.73
CA GLU A 27 0.34 3.27 -14.51
C GLU A 27 -0.34 4.61 -14.81
N VAL A 28 -1.47 4.84 -14.15
CA VAL A 28 -2.24 6.09 -14.24
C VAL A 28 -2.18 6.90 -12.97
N MET A 29 -1.77 6.30 -11.85
CA MET A 29 -1.62 6.98 -10.56
C MET A 29 -0.62 6.28 -9.64
N ASN A 30 0.04 7.07 -8.80
CA ASN A 30 0.94 6.62 -7.75
C ASN A 30 0.74 7.48 -6.50
N SER A 31 0.60 6.85 -5.32
CA SER A 31 0.47 7.60 -4.06
C SER A 31 1.75 8.26 -3.58
N GLY A 32 2.90 7.87 -4.15
CA GLY A 32 4.20 8.06 -3.50
C GLY A 32 4.36 7.16 -2.28
N ARG A 33 5.55 7.19 -1.68
CA ARG A 33 5.84 6.47 -0.43
C ARG A 33 5.17 7.20 0.73
N VAL A 34 4.44 6.47 1.56
CA VAL A 34 3.79 6.95 2.76
C VAL A 34 4.44 6.29 3.97
N ASP A 35 4.76 7.08 4.98
CA ASP A 35 5.26 6.59 6.26
C ASP A 35 4.14 5.94 7.08
N ALA A 36 4.35 4.70 7.50
CA ALA A 36 3.43 3.95 8.33
C ALA A 36 3.56 4.28 9.83
N GLY A 37 4.63 4.98 10.24
CA GLY A 37 4.94 5.36 11.61
C GLY A 37 3.75 5.91 12.41
N PRO A 38 2.99 6.88 11.86
CA PRO A 38 1.81 7.44 12.53
C PRO A 38 0.67 6.43 12.83
N TYR A 39 0.67 5.26 12.20
CA TYR A 39 -0.35 4.22 12.36
C TYR A 39 0.11 3.05 13.23
N LEU A 40 1.35 3.08 13.72
CA LEU A 40 1.90 2.01 14.56
C LEU A 40 1.13 1.90 15.88
N GLN A 41 0.75 0.67 16.21
CA GLN A 41 0.13 0.33 17.49
C GLN A 41 1.07 -0.60 18.25
N LYS A 42 1.55 -0.15 19.41
CA LYS A 42 2.51 -0.92 20.23
C LYS A 42 1.93 -2.30 20.58
N GLY A 43 2.74 -3.35 20.39
CA GLY A 43 2.35 -4.74 20.66
C GLY A 43 1.43 -5.36 19.59
N ASN A 44 1.02 -4.60 18.58
CA ASN A 44 0.25 -5.12 17.45
C ASN A 44 1.19 -5.38 16.26
N PRO A 45 1.34 -6.63 15.79
CA PRO A 45 2.14 -6.92 14.61
C PRO A 45 1.49 -6.43 13.29
N VAL A 46 0.27 -5.89 13.35
CA VAL A 46 -0.47 -5.35 12.20
C VAL A 46 -0.51 -3.82 12.29
N ILE A 47 -0.19 -3.14 11.18
CA ILE A 47 -0.37 -1.69 11.02
C ILE A 47 -1.66 -1.46 10.24
N PRO A 48 -2.77 -1.05 10.89
CA PRO A 48 -4.00 -0.73 10.18
C PRO A 48 -3.86 0.62 9.46
N VAL A 49 -4.05 0.63 8.14
CA VAL A 49 -4.03 1.86 7.34
C VAL A 49 -5.32 2.01 6.55
N ALA A 50 -5.84 3.23 6.51
CA ALA A 50 -6.95 3.62 5.64
C ALA A 50 -6.42 4.57 4.56
N LEU A 51 -6.53 4.15 3.29
CA LEU A 51 -5.99 4.90 2.16
C LEU A 51 -7.10 5.58 1.39
N LYS A 52 -6.98 6.89 1.23
CA LYS A 52 -7.86 7.63 0.31
C LYS A 52 -7.37 7.40 -1.11
N VAL A 53 -8.19 6.71 -1.89
CA VAL A 53 -7.98 6.49 -3.33
C VAL A 53 -8.87 7.48 -4.09
N PRO A 54 -8.31 8.46 -4.82
CA PRO A 54 -9.10 9.49 -5.48
C PRO A 54 -9.68 8.99 -6.82
N VAL A 55 -10.57 8.00 -6.75
CA VAL A 55 -11.21 7.37 -7.93
C VAL A 55 -12.00 8.35 -8.79
N LYS A 56 -12.43 9.48 -8.23
CA LYS A 56 -13.13 10.57 -8.94
C LYS A 56 -12.28 11.26 -10.01
N ASP A 57 -10.96 11.15 -9.91
CA ASP A 57 -10.02 11.76 -10.86
C ASP A 57 -9.67 10.78 -12.00
N LEU A 58 -10.28 9.59 -12.00
CA LEU A 58 -10.15 8.58 -13.04
C LEU A 58 -11.32 8.68 -14.02
N ASN A 59 -11.04 8.47 -15.31
CA ASN A 59 -12.08 8.30 -16.29
C ASN A 59 -12.86 6.99 -16.03
N PRO A 60 -14.11 6.86 -16.50
CA PRO A 60 -14.83 5.59 -16.46
C PRO A 60 -14.02 4.46 -17.13
N GLY A 61 -13.95 3.30 -16.49
CA GLY A 61 -13.13 2.19 -16.96
C GLY A 61 -12.78 1.15 -15.90
N ALA A 62 -12.02 0.13 -16.31
CA ALA A 62 -11.52 -0.94 -15.44
C ALA A 62 -10.07 -0.68 -15.01
N TYR A 63 -9.77 -0.93 -13.75
CA TYR A 63 -8.48 -0.61 -13.13
C TYR A 63 -8.02 -1.70 -12.16
N LYS A 64 -6.71 -1.71 -11.90
CA LYS A 64 -6.05 -2.51 -10.86
C LYS A 64 -5.38 -1.59 -9.87
N LEU A 65 -5.64 -1.77 -8.57
CA LEU A 65 -4.85 -1.16 -7.51
C LEU A 65 -3.82 -2.16 -7.02
N VAL A 66 -2.55 -1.75 -6.98
CA VAL A 66 -1.42 -2.54 -6.48
C VAL A 66 -0.85 -1.87 -5.25
N LEU A 67 -0.97 -2.52 -4.09
CA LEU A 67 -0.38 -2.10 -2.82
C LEU A 67 1.01 -2.73 -2.66
N LEU A 68 1.97 -1.88 -2.32
CA LEU A 68 3.37 -2.18 -2.07
C LEU A 68 3.71 -1.79 -0.64
N ALA A 69 4.47 -2.61 0.07
CA ALA A 69 5.02 -2.26 1.38
C ALA A 69 6.42 -2.83 1.53
N GLY A 70 7.26 -2.12 2.29
CA GLY A 70 8.59 -2.57 2.66
C GLY A 70 9.06 -1.89 3.93
N ASP A 71 10.12 -2.43 4.52
CA ASP A 71 10.72 -1.90 5.75
C ASP A 71 12.13 -1.36 5.54
N ALA A 72 12.64 -0.65 6.53
CA ALA A 72 14.00 -0.10 6.53
C ALA A 72 15.11 -1.16 6.60
N ALA A 73 14.78 -2.43 6.86
CA ALA A 73 15.72 -3.55 6.80
C ALA A 73 15.86 -4.11 5.37
N GLY A 74 15.13 -3.55 4.41
CA GLY A 74 15.15 -3.97 3.00
C GLY A 74 14.18 -5.10 2.69
N ASN A 75 13.32 -5.51 3.62
CA ASN A 75 12.30 -6.51 3.36
C ASN A 75 11.16 -5.89 2.56
N MET A 76 10.62 -6.66 1.62
CA MET A 76 9.45 -6.30 0.84
C MET A 76 8.31 -7.28 1.11
N ALA A 77 7.12 -6.75 1.37
CA ALA A 77 5.92 -7.57 1.48
C ALA A 77 5.47 -8.05 0.08
N PRO A 78 4.78 -9.20 -0.01
CA PRO A 78 4.07 -9.58 -1.22
C PRO A 78 3.09 -8.48 -1.66
N GLN A 79 3.06 -8.20 -2.96
CA GLN A 79 2.13 -7.22 -3.51
C GLN A 79 0.69 -7.67 -3.27
N ARG A 80 -0.17 -6.75 -2.84
CA ARG A 80 -1.61 -7.00 -2.76
C ARG A 80 -2.30 -6.27 -3.89
N MET A 81 -3.16 -6.97 -4.61
CA MET A 81 -3.82 -6.43 -5.80
C MET A 81 -5.33 -6.58 -5.67
N LEU A 82 -6.06 -5.59 -6.17
CA LEU A 82 -7.51 -5.64 -6.34
C LEU A 82 -7.91 -5.00 -7.67
N GLU A 83 -8.99 -5.49 -8.25
CA GLU A 83 -9.59 -4.97 -9.47
C GLU A 83 -10.86 -4.18 -9.13
N PHE A 84 -11.08 -3.07 -9.84
CA PHE A 84 -12.26 -2.23 -9.66
C PHE A 84 -12.68 -1.53 -10.96
N GLY A 85 -13.95 -1.17 -11.03
CA GLY A 85 -14.52 -0.36 -12.11
C GLY A 85 -14.92 1.03 -11.62
N VAL A 86 -14.72 2.03 -12.46
CA VAL A 86 -15.26 3.39 -12.28
C VAL A 86 -16.37 3.58 -13.31
N GLN A 87 -17.54 4.07 -12.85
CA GLN A 87 -18.72 4.36 -13.67
C GLN A 87 -18.85 5.85 -13.92
#